data_AF-A0A1Z4N2A6-F1
#
_entry.id   AF-A0A1Z4N2A6-F1
#
_cell.length_a   1.000
_cell.length_b   1.000
_cell.length_c   1.000
_cell.angle_alpha   90.00
_cell.angle_beta   90.00
_cell.angle_gamma   90.00
#
_symmetry.space_group_name_H-M   'P 1'
#
loop_
_entity.id
_entity.type
_entity.pdbx_description
1 polymer ?
#
loop_
_entity_poly.entity_id
_entity_poly.type
_entity_poly.pdbx_seq_one_letter_code
_entity_poly.pdbx_strand_id
1 'polypeptide(L)'
;MIKVLQQFSDGTPEDQYLCQLITEIFNSPETSPIYRKALSRIIIKVQNFPGLLKSSHNNYLSALNLTWEWLAKNIKNFEPQPPSIQKSLLKWINGYLYWRIKDLDSSDFSYIPLDKQIPGSEIAEEKTTFADLVSNNNSSSAEIKRRRDTGDPDGIDIYIRQLQEKKTQRIGLELELYIEQDPKGKLRRCHPRGCELCNCQLLAQRLILKEPPDEFKTLAENLSIPYQTLYSRWTRECKVLLFQIGLEIGYIPKRLKHYIKEDPDSLLKNTFKYAPACNAQFLAMQLLPEFQNSPASFKQITLGFNDKGINVTSKQVQDYWEKKCLPLLSKINVNLQK
;
A
#
# COMPACT_ATOMS: atom_id res chain seq x y z
N MET A 1 -11.89 -47.38 -18.93
CA MET A 1 -12.38 -46.00 -19.14
C MET A 1 -13.22 -45.85 -20.41
N ILE A 2 -12.76 -46.32 -21.59
CA ILE A 2 -13.55 -46.33 -22.85
C ILE A 2 -14.93 -46.98 -22.68
N LYS A 3 -14.99 -48.15 -22.03
CA LYS A 3 -16.24 -48.86 -21.73
C LYS A 3 -17.18 -48.12 -20.77
N VAL A 4 -16.66 -47.17 -19.97
CA VAL A 4 -17.44 -46.40 -19.00
C VAL A 4 -18.07 -45.19 -19.70
N LEU A 5 -17.33 -44.49 -20.57
CA LEU A 5 -17.87 -43.35 -21.32
C LEU A 5 -18.95 -43.77 -22.33
N GLN A 6 -18.79 -44.93 -22.98
CA GLN A 6 -19.80 -45.46 -23.92
C GLN A 6 -21.15 -45.78 -23.28
N GLN A 7 -21.21 -46.00 -21.96
CA GLN A 7 -22.46 -46.25 -21.24
C GLN A 7 -23.33 -44.98 -21.07
N PHE A 8 -22.77 -43.79 -21.27
CA PHE A 8 -23.44 -42.50 -21.11
C PHE A 8 -23.71 -41.78 -22.44
N SER A 9 -23.32 -42.38 -23.57
CA SER A 9 -23.62 -41.87 -24.90
C SER A 9 -25.07 -42.15 -25.24
N ASP A 10 -25.78 -41.16 -25.76
CA ASP A 10 -27.16 -41.32 -26.25
C ASP A 10 -27.26 -42.00 -27.63
N GLY A 11 -26.14 -42.49 -28.17
CA GLY A 11 -26.06 -43.18 -29.46
C GLY A 11 -26.05 -42.25 -30.68
N THR A 12 -26.16 -40.92 -30.48
CA THR A 12 -26.03 -39.96 -31.59
C THR A 12 -24.60 -39.94 -32.14
N PRO A 13 -24.41 -39.71 -33.45
CA PRO A 13 -23.07 -39.60 -34.04
C PRO A 13 -22.25 -38.47 -33.40
N GLU A 14 -22.91 -37.42 -32.91
CA GLU A 14 -22.30 -36.32 -32.16
C GLU A 14 -21.74 -36.76 -30.81
N ASP A 15 -22.51 -37.50 -30.01
CA ASP A 15 -22.05 -38.00 -28.70
C ASP A 15 -20.97 -39.07 -28.86
N GLN A 16 -21.05 -39.92 -29.89
CA GLN A 16 -20.01 -40.91 -30.19
C GLN A 16 -18.68 -40.24 -30.59
N TYR A 17 -18.75 -39.17 -31.38
CA TYR A 17 -17.57 -38.38 -31.73
C TYR A 17 -16.95 -37.68 -30.52
N LEU A 18 -17.78 -37.12 -29.61
CA LEU A 18 -17.30 -36.55 -28.35
C LEU A 18 -16.66 -37.62 -27.46
N CYS A 19 -17.22 -38.84 -27.38
CA CYS A 19 -16.61 -39.96 -26.66
C CYS A 19 -15.20 -40.27 -27.16
N GLN A 20 -15.02 -40.29 -28.48
CA GLN A 20 -13.73 -40.58 -29.11
C GLN A 20 -12.71 -39.49 -28.77
N LEU A 21 -13.08 -38.21 -28.91
CA LEU A 21 -12.19 -37.10 -28.59
C LEU A 21 -11.81 -37.04 -27.12
N ILE A 22 -12.75 -37.28 -26.21
CA ILE A 22 -12.48 -37.34 -24.77
C ILE A 22 -11.54 -38.52 -24.48
N THR A 23 -11.79 -39.68 -25.07
CA THR A 23 -10.92 -40.85 -24.93
C THR A 23 -9.49 -40.58 -25.42
N GLU A 24 -9.34 -39.90 -26.55
CA GLU A 24 -8.02 -39.51 -27.09
C GLU A 24 -7.26 -38.59 -26.12
N ILE A 25 -7.96 -37.68 -25.44
CA ILE A 25 -7.39 -36.77 -24.43
C ILE A 25 -6.96 -37.54 -23.17
N PHE A 26 -7.78 -38.49 -22.69
CA PHE A 26 -7.46 -39.27 -21.50
C PHE A 26 -6.24 -40.20 -21.71
N ASN A 27 -6.05 -40.72 -22.93
CA ASN A 27 -4.96 -41.64 -23.25
C ASN A 27 -3.66 -40.93 -23.68
N SER A 28 -3.67 -39.60 -23.85
CA SER A 28 -2.52 -38.83 -24.34
C SER A 28 -1.90 -37.95 -23.24
N PRO A 29 -0.56 -37.77 -23.22
CA PRO A 29 0.08 -36.77 -22.37
C PRO A 29 -0.24 -35.35 -22.86
N GLU A 30 -0.33 -34.38 -21.95
CA GLU A 30 -0.73 -32.98 -22.23
C GLU A 30 0.19 -32.25 -23.21
N THR A 31 1.44 -32.71 -23.33
CA THR A 31 2.44 -32.19 -24.26
C THR A 31 2.26 -32.73 -25.69
N SER A 32 1.41 -33.74 -25.90
CA SER A 32 1.21 -34.39 -27.19
C SER A 32 0.45 -33.49 -28.19
N PRO A 33 0.84 -33.48 -29.47
CA PRO A 33 0.08 -32.80 -30.52
C PRO A 33 -1.33 -33.39 -30.71
N ILE A 34 -1.54 -34.67 -30.36
CA ILE A 34 -2.85 -35.35 -30.42
C ILE A 34 -3.79 -34.74 -29.39
N TYR A 35 -3.30 -34.53 -28.15
CA TYR A 35 -4.05 -33.90 -27.07
C TYR A 35 -4.52 -32.49 -27.47
N ARG A 36 -3.61 -31.66 -28.00
CA ARG A 36 -3.96 -30.29 -28.43
C ARG A 36 -4.98 -30.27 -29.55
N LYS A 37 -4.83 -31.15 -30.55
CA LYS A 37 -5.78 -31.26 -31.67
C LYS A 37 -7.16 -31.71 -31.21
N ALA A 38 -7.22 -32.73 -30.34
CA ALA A 38 -8.49 -33.21 -29.78
C ALA A 38 -9.17 -32.14 -28.92
N LEU A 39 -8.41 -31.42 -28.09
CA LEU A 39 -8.92 -30.32 -27.27
C LEU A 39 -9.46 -29.16 -28.12
N SER A 40 -8.70 -28.71 -29.13
CA SER A 40 -9.17 -27.66 -30.06
C SER A 40 -10.46 -28.06 -30.76
N ARG A 41 -10.59 -29.33 -31.17
CA ARG A 41 -11.82 -29.84 -31.79
C ARG A 41 -13.01 -29.85 -30.82
N ILE A 42 -12.80 -30.21 -29.55
CA ILE A 42 -13.83 -30.12 -28.52
C ILE A 42 -14.26 -28.66 -28.32
N ILE A 43 -13.33 -27.73 -28.16
CA ILE A 43 -13.64 -26.31 -27.94
C ILE A 43 -14.45 -25.74 -29.11
N ILE A 44 -14.02 -26.00 -30.35
CA ILE A 44 -14.74 -25.56 -31.56
C ILE A 44 -16.17 -26.14 -31.59
N LYS A 45 -16.33 -27.43 -31.25
CA LYS A 45 -17.64 -28.07 -31.27
C LYS A 45 -18.55 -27.54 -30.17
N VAL A 46 -18.03 -27.33 -28.97
CA VAL A 46 -18.77 -26.79 -27.82
C VAL A 46 -19.23 -25.35 -28.06
N GLN A 47 -18.40 -24.51 -28.68
CA GLN A 47 -18.77 -23.13 -29.03
C GLN A 47 -19.99 -23.06 -29.97
N ASN A 48 -20.19 -24.10 -30.79
CA ASN A 48 -21.30 -24.19 -31.75
C ASN A 48 -22.55 -24.87 -31.19
N PHE A 49 -22.57 -25.29 -29.91
CA PHE A 49 -23.75 -25.92 -29.34
C PHE A 49 -24.84 -24.91 -28.95
N PRO A 50 -26.13 -25.20 -29.22
CA PRO A 50 -27.23 -24.27 -28.96
C PRO A 50 -27.56 -24.06 -27.47
N GLY A 51 -26.84 -24.72 -26.55
CA GLY A 51 -27.06 -24.65 -25.11
C GLY A 51 -25.93 -24.01 -24.30
N LEU A 52 -24.93 -23.40 -24.95
CA LEU A 52 -23.89 -22.65 -24.24
C LEU A 52 -24.52 -21.39 -23.62
N LEU A 53 -24.24 -21.15 -22.34
CA LEU A 53 -24.77 -19.99 -21.60
C LEU A 53 -24.33 -18.71 -22.31
N LYS A 54 -25.29 -17.92 -22.80
CA LYS A 54 -25.06 -16.58 -23.34
C LYS A 54 -25.54 -15.56 -22.31
N SER A 55 -24.74 -14.56 -22.02
CA SER A 55 -25.12 -13.48 -21.13
C SER A 55 -24.72 -12.12 -21.70
N SER A 56 -25.53 -11.10 -21.42
CA SER A 56 -25.26 -9.70 -21.74
C SER A 56 -24.34 -9.00 -20.72
N HIS A 57 -23.77 -9.73 -19.75
CA HIS A 57 -22.86 -9.16 -18.76
C HIS A 57 -21.58 -8.62 -19.41
N ASN A 58 -21.09 -7.48 -18.92
CA ASN A 58 -19.90 -6.79 -19.44
C ASN A 58 -18.64 -7.68 -19.41
N ASN A 59 -18.52 -8.54 -18.39
CA ASN A 59 -17.40 -9.46 -18.20
C ASN A 59 -17.58 -10.84 -18.86
N TYR A 60 -18.65 -11.05 -19.63
CA TYR A 60 -18.98 -12.35 -20.21
C TYR A 60 -17.87 -12.92 -21.10
N LEU A 61 -17.28 -12.10 -21.98
CA LEU A 61 -16.21 -12.53 -22.89
C LEU A 61 -14.93 -12.93 -22.13
N SER A 62 -14.59 -12.17 -21.09
CA SER A 62 -13.47 -12.48 -20.20
C SER A 62 -13.70 -13.77 -19.43
N ALA A 63 -14.90 -13.96 -18.87
CA ALA A 63 -15.31 -15.18 -18.20
C ALA A 63 -15.26 -16.40 -19.15
N LEU A 64 -15.66 -16.21 -20.41
CA LEU A 64 -15.66 -17.24 -21.43
C LEU A 64 -14.24 -17.70 -21.79
N ASN A 65 -13.29 -16.77 -21.97
CA ASN A 65 -11.89 -17.10 -22.23
C ASN A 65 -11.26 -17.90 -21.08
N LEU A 66 -11.47 -17.45 -19.84
CA LEU A 66 -11.00 -18.17 -18.64
C LEU A 66 -11.65 -19.55 -18.50
N THR A 67 -12.90 -19.70 -18.96
CA THR A 67 -13.60 -20.99 -18.99
C THR A 67 -12.94 -21.95 -19.97
N TRP A 68 -12.45 -21.47 -21.12
CA TRP A 68 -11.72 -22.33 -22.07
C TRP A 68 -10.35 -22.75 -21.54
N GLU A 69 -9.62 -21.86 -20.87
CA GLU A 69 -8.37 -22.21 -20.20
C GLU A 69 -8.58 -23.24 -19.08
N TRP A 70 -9.65 -23.05 -18.31
CA TRP A 70 -10.02 -24.01 -17.26
C TRP A 70 -10.41 -25.36 -17.85
N LEU A 71 -11.21 -25.38 -18.92
CA LEU A 71 -11.60 -26.61 -19.62
C LEU A 71 -10.35 -27.36 -20.10
N ALA A 72 -9.39 -26.66 -20.71
CA ALA A 72 -8.12 -27.24 -21.14
C ALA A 72 -7.39 -27.96 -19.99
N LYS A 73 -7.35 -27.36 -18.80
CA LYS A 73 -6.65 -27.92 -17.64
C LYS A 73 -7.43 -29.04 -16.95
N ASN A 74 -8.76 -29.02 -17.00
CA ASN A 74 -9.60 -29.87 -16.16
C ASN A 74 -10.37 -30.94 -16.93
N ILE A 75 -10.26 -31.02 -18.26
CA ILE A 75 -10.99 -32.00 -19.07
C ILE A 75 -10.78 -33.45 -18.63
N LYS A 76 -9.64 -33.78 -18.04
CA LYS A 76 -9.34 -35.11 -17.46
C LYS A 76 -10.13 -35.42 -16.18
N ASN A 77 -10.69 -34.42 -15.53
CA ASN A 77 -11.51 -34.55 -14.33
C ASN A 77 -13.01 -34.57 -14.67
N PHE A 78 -13.36 -34.60 -15.96
CA PHE A 78 -14.74 -34.61 -16.39
C PHE A 78 -15.38 -35.98 -16.17
N GLU A 79 -16.44 -36.01 -15.37
CA GLU A 79 -17.27 -37.18 -15.13
C GLU A 79 -18.61 -37.03 -15.86
N PRO A 80 -18.92 -37.89 -16.86
CA PRO A 80 -20.17 -37.80 -17.59
C PRO A 80 -21.36 -38.25 -16.73
N GLN A 81 -22.50 -37.58 -16.92
CA GLN A 81 -23.76 -37.89 -16.26
C GLN A 81 -24.87 -38.17 -17.31
N PRO A 82 -25.86 -39.03 -17.03
CA PRO A 82 -27.02 -39.22 -17.90
C PRO A 82 -27.80 -37.90 -18.08
N PRO A 83 -28.49 -37.66 -19.20
CA PRO A 83 -28.84 -38.62 -20.26
C PRO A 83 -27.92 -38.62 -21.52
N SER A 84 -27.00 -37.66 -21.67
CA SER A 84 -26.07 -37.63 -22.80
C SER A 84 -24.78 -36.89 -22.46
N ILE A 85 -23.67 -37.22 -23.13
CA ILE A 85 -22.35 -36.65 -22.84
C ILE A 85 -22.31 -35.18 -23.22
N GLN A 86 -22.90 -34.82 -24.37
CA GLN A 86 -23.05 -33.43 -24.77
C GLN A 86 -23.76 -32.59 -23.71
N LYS A 87 -24.89 -33.07 -23.16
CA LYS A 87 -25.65 -32.33 -22.13
C LYS A 87 -24.87 -32.23 -20.82
N SER A 88 -24.19 -33.30 -20.41
CA SER A 88 -23.34 -33.32 -19.22
C SER A 88 -22.17 -32.34 -19.34
N LEU A 89 -21.50 -32.32 -20.50
CA LEU A 89 -20.38 -31.43 -20.77
C LEU A 89 -20.83 -29.96 -20.77
N LEU A 90 -21.96 -29.66 -21.42
CA LEU A 90 -22.54 -28.31 -21.41
C LEU A 90 -22.93 -27.85 -20.01
N LYS A 91 -23.55 -28.73 -19.21
CA LYS A 91 -23.92 -28.40 -17.82
C LYS A 91 -22.69 -28.07 -16.98
N TRP A 92 -21.60 -28.82 -17.16
CA TRP A 92 -20.36 -28.61 -16.43
C TRP A 92 -19.67 -27.29 -16.82
N ILE A 93 -19.59 -27.01 -18.12
CA ILE A 93 -19.02 -25.76 -18.66
C ILE A 93 -19.87 -24.56 -18.26
N ASN A 94 -21.20 -24.63 -18.42
CA ASN A 94 -22.11 -23.56 -18.04
C ASN A 94 -22.10 -23.30 -16.53
N GLY A 95 -21.95 -24.35 -15.71
CA GLY A 95 -21.80 -24.22 -14.26
C GLY A 95 -20.55 -23.41 -13.89
N TYR A 96 -19.41 -23.75 -14.48
CA TYR A 96 -18.18 -23.01 -14.25
C TYR A 96 -18.27 -21.57 -14.78
N LEU A 97 -18.78 -21.38 -15.99
CA LEU A 97 -18.95 -20.08 -16.61
C LEU A 97 -19.85 -19.16 -15.79
N TYR A 98 -20.96 -19.69 -15.25
CA TYR A 98 -21.86 -18.95 -14.36
C TYR A 98 -21.14 -18.42 -13.12
N TRP A 99 -20.40 -19.31 -12.41
CA TRP A 99 -19.64 -18.90 -11.24
C TRP A 99 -18.51 -17.93 -11.58
N ARG A 100 -17.89 -18.04 -12.76
CA ARG A 100 -16.87 -17.08 -13.18
C ARG A 100 -17.40 -15.71 -13.54
N ILE A 101 -18.56 -15.65 -14.17
CA ILE A 101 -19.26 -14.38 -14.36
C ILE A 101 -19.52 -13.75 -12.99
N LYS A 102 -20.04 -14.53 -12.03
CA LYS A 102 -20.33 -14.05 -10.67
C LYS A 102 -19.08 -13.67 -9.87
N ASP A 103 -17.97 -14.38 -10.02
CA ASP A 103 -16.69 -14.05 -9.38
C ASP A 103 -16.16 -12.73 -9.93
N LEU A 104 -16.20 -12.54 -11.26
CA LEU A 104 -15.79 -11.30 -11.90
C LEU A 104 -16.73 -10.13 -11.54
N ASP A 105 -18.00 -10.41 -11.29
CA ASP A 105 -18.99 -9.45 -10.77
C ASP A 105 -18.75 -9.11 -9.29
N SER A 106 -18.29 -10.09 -8.50
CA SER A 106 -17.92 -9.91 -7.08
C SER A 106 -16.54 -9.26 -6.90
N SER A 107 -15.76 -9.12 -7.97
CA SER A 107 -14.43 -8.48 -7.98
C SER A 107 -14.51 -6.95 -8.00
N ASP A 108 -15.70 -6.36 -7.86
CA ASP A 108 -15.97 -4.91 -7.90
C ASP A 108 -15.42 -4.12 -6.68
N PHE A 109 -14.38 -4.64 -6.03
CA PHE A 109 -13.48 -3.83 -5.21
C PHE A 109 -12.20 -3.38 -5.95
N SER A 110 -11.96 -3.81 -7.20
CA SER A 110 -10.76 -3.40 -7.95
C SER A 110 -11.00 -2.69 -9.29
N TYR A 111 -12.24 -2.55 -9.76
CA TYR A 111 -12.49 -1.68 -10.92
C TYR A 111 -12.59 -0.22 -10.46
N ILE A 112 -11.54 0.55 -10.74
CA ILE A 112 -11.57 2.00 -10.65
C ILE A 112 -11.72 2.52 -12.08
N PRO A 113 -12.93 2.94 -12.52
CA PRO A 113 -13.13 3.59 -13.80
C PRO A 113 -12.12 4.72 -13.98
N LEU A 114 -11.57 4.90 -15.20
CA LEU A 114 -10.64 6.00 -15.46
C LEU A 114 -11.29 7.38 -15.20
N ASP A 115 -12.60 7.49 -15.41
CA ASP A 115 -13.38 8.70 -15.16
C ASP A 115 -13.77 8.86 -13.68
N LYS A 116 -13.44 7.88 -12.83
CA LYS A 116 -13.70 7.96 -11.39
C LYS A 116 -12.82 9.07 -10.81
N GLN A 117 -13.45 10.01 -10.12
CA GLN A 117 -12.75 11.07 -9.40
C GLN A 117 -11.85 10.46 -8.33
N ILE A 118 -10.62 10.96 -8.24
CA ILE A 118 -9.66 10.51 -7.23
C ILE A 118 -10.10 11.05 -5.87
N PRO A 119 -10.46 10.20 -4.89
CA PRO A 119 -10.84 10.66 -3.56
C PRO A 119 -9.63 11.32 -2.89
N GLY A 120 -9.77 12.61 -2.51
CA GLY A 120 -8.69 13.41 -1.93
C GLY A 120 -8.32 14.68 -2.70
N SER A 121 -8.98 14.98 -3.84
CA SER A 121 -8.85 16.27 -4.53
C SER A 121 -9.56 17.43 -3.82
N GLU A 122 -10.08 17.25 -2.60
CA GLU A 122 -10.85 18.28 -1.87
C GLU A 122 -10.07 19.58 -1.56
N ILE A 123 -8.77 19.65 -1.87
CA ILE A 123 -7.91 20.83 -1.59
C ILE A 123 -7.33 21.44 -2.88
N ALA A 124 -7.72 20.96 -4.06
CA ALA A 124 -7.47 21.65 -5.33
C ALA A 124 -8.79 21.76 -6.08
N GLU A 125 -9.18 22.96 -6.49
CA GLU A 125 -10.45 23.27 -7.16
C GLU A 125 -10.65 22.52 -8.50
N GLU A 126 -9.68 21.71 -8.93
CA GLU A 126 -9.73 20.87 -10.11
C GLU A 126 -10.09 19.41 -9.77
N LYS A 127 -11.24 18.98 -10.28
CA LYS A 127 -11.73 17.59 -10.23
C LYS A 127 -10.92 16.72 -11.20
N THR A 128 -9.72 16.31 -10.80
CA THR A 128 -8.88 15.43 -11.62
C THR A 128 -9.37 13.98 -11.59
N THR A 129 -9.57 13.39 -12.77
CA THR A 129 -9.86 11.96 -12.97
C THR A 129 -8.57 11.18 -13.25
N PHE A 130 -8.62 9.85 -13.18
CA PHE A 130 -7.47 9.02 -13.58
C PHE A 130 -7.18 9.16 -15.10
N ALA A 131 -8.20 9.41 -15.93
CA ALA A 131 -8.04 9.71 -17.35
C ALA A 131 -7.20 10.97 -17.59
N ASP A 132 -7.39 12.01 -16.77
CA ASP A 132 -6.63 13.27 -16.88
C ASP A 132 -5.15 13.07 -16.56
N LEU A 133 -4.81 12.20 -15.61
CA LEU A 133 -3.42 11.89 -15.24
C LEU A 133 -2.63 11.17 -16.34
N VAL A 134 -3.30 10.32 -17.12
CA VAL A 134 -2.71 9.61 -18.27
C VAL A 134 -2.71 10.50 -19.51
N SER A 135 -3.67 11.42 -19.63
CA SER A 135 -3.83 12.29 -20.81
C SER A 135 -3.05 13.60 -20.73
N ASN A 136 -2.62 14.04 -19.53
CA ASN A 136 -1.82 15.24 -19.32
C ASN A 136 -0.38 15.09 -19.84
N ASN A 137 -0.25 14.91 -21.14
CA ASN A 137 0.94 15.22 -21.93
C ASN A 137 0.95 16.72 -22.27
N ASN A 138 0.66 17.62 -21.31
CA ASN A 138 0.74 19.07 -21.52
C ASN A 138 2.19 19.47 -21.78
N SER A 139 2.52 19.23 -23.03
CA SER A 139 3.73 19.50 -23.77
C SER A 139 3.68 20.99 -24.09
N SER A 140 4.11 21.81 -23.16
CA SER A 140 4.52 23.19 -23.45
C SER A 140 5.96 23.49 -23.01
N SER A 141 6.75 22.47 -22.68
CA SER A 141 8.21 22.52 -22.79
C SER A 141 8.65 21.66 -23.97
N ALA A 142 9.08 22.32 -25.05
CA ALA A 142 9.55 21.70 -26.28
C ALA A 142 10.88 20.89 -26.13
N GLU A 143 11.27 20.51 -24.92
CA GLU A 143 12.50 19.74 -24.65
C GLU A 143 12.23 18.27 -24.30
N ILE A 144 10.99 17.85 -24.06
CA ILE A 144 10.66 16.43 -23.89
C ILE A 144 10.47 15.79 -25.28
N LYS A 145 11.55 15.84 -26.08
CA LYS A 145 11.73 14.85 -27.15
C LYS A 145 11.76 13.49 -26.46
N ARG A 146 10.75 12.68 -26.76
CA ARG A 146 10.62 11.26 -26.42
C ARG A 146 11.97 10.54 -26.50
N ARG A 147 12.73 10.53 -25.39
CA ARG A 147 13.84 9.62 -25.19
C ARG A 147 13.23 8.36 -24.59
N ARG A 148 12.90 7.42 -25.48
CA ARG A 148 12.35 6.10 -25.13
C ARG A 148 13.38 5.19 -24.43
N ASP A 149 14.61 5.68 -24.22
CA ASP A 149 15.78 4.87 -23.81
C ASP A 149 16.30 5.18 -22.39
N THR A 150 15.63 6.04 -21.63
CA THR A 150 15.95 6.24 -20.21
C THR A 150 14.64 6.14 -19.44
N GLY A 151 14.49 5.10 -18.60
CA GLY A 151 13.28 4.80 -17.83
C GLY A 151 12.89 5.93 -16.88
N ASP A 152 12.31 6.98 -17.44
CA ASP A 152 11.80 8.18 -16.77
C ASP A 152 10.26 8.11 -16.79
N PRO A 153 9.58 8.40 -15.67
CA PRO A 153 8.38 7.67 -15.31
C PRO A 153 7.08 8.34 -15.78
N ASP A 154 6.06 7.52 -16.03
CA ASP A 154 4.73 7.88 -16.56
C ASP A 154 4.02 8.99 -15.73
N GLY A 155 2.99 9.63 -16.30
CA GLY A 155 2.26 10.75 -15.66
C GLY A 155 1.73 10.48 -14.23
N ILE A 156 1.55 9.21 -13.87
CA ILE A 156 1.20 8.77 -12.52
C ILE A 156 2.32 9.06 -11.51
N ASP A 157 3.58 8.87 -11.86
CA ASP A 157 4.72 9.13 -10.97
C ASP A 157 4.93 10.62 -10.74
N ILE A 158 4.62 11.46 -11.74
CA ILE A 158 4.56 12.91 -11.59
C ILE A 158 3.49 13.28 -10.56
N TYR A 159 2.29 12.69 -10.66
CA TYR A 159 1.21 12.95 -9.70
C TYR A 159 1.54 12.46 -8.28
N ILE A 160 2.13 11.27 -8.14
CA ILE A 160 2.61 10.76 -6.85
C ILE A 160 3.62 11.74 -6.23
N ARG A 161 4.55 12.27 -7.04
CA ARG A 161 5.51 13.26 -6.59
C ARG A 161 4.82 14.55 -6.11
N GLN A 162 3.86 15.07 -6.87
CA GLN A 162 3.07 16.24 -6.48
C GLN A 162 2.31 16.03 -5.16
N LEU A 163 1.71 14.85 -4.96
CA LEU A 163 1.03 14.51 -3.70
C LEU A 163 2.03 14.47 -2.52
N GLN A 164 3.22 13.91 -2.74
CA GLN A 164 4.27 13.86 -1.73
C GLN A 164 4.80 15.27 -1.40
N GLU A 165 4.97 16.13 -2.40
CA GLU A 165 5.40 17.52 -2.23
C GLU A 165 4.35 18.34 -1.48
N LYS A 166 3.07 18.27 -1.89
CA LYS A 166 1.95 18.95 -1.20
C LYS A 166 1.85 18.50 0.26
N LYS A 167 2.00 17.19 0.52
CA LYS A 167 2.03 16.66 1.88
C LYS A 167 3.21 17.21 2.68
N THR A 168 4.40 17.24 2.09
CA THR A 168 5.61 17.76 2.74
C THR A 168 5.48 19.25 3.05
N GLN A 169 4.93 20.04 2.12
CA GLN A 169 4.65 21.47 2.33
C GLN A 169 3.66 21.70 3.47
N ARG A 170 2.54 20.95 3.50
CA ARG A 170 1.55 21.04 4.59
C ARG A 170 2.19 20.76 5.95
N ILE A 171 2.96 19.68 6.04
CA ILE A 171 3.68 19.30 7.26
C ILE A 171 4.69 20.40 7.66
N GLY A 172 5.37 21.00 6.68
CA GLY A 172 6.30 22.11 6.89
C GLY A 172 5.61 23.33 7.50
N LEU A 173 4.47 23.74 6.94
CA LEU A 173 3.65 24.85 7.45
C LEU A 173 3.13 24.58 8.86
N GLU A 174 2.67 23.34 9.14
CA GLU A 174 2.20 22.97 10.47
C GLU A 174 3.34 22.99 11.50
N LEU A 175 4.54 22.55 11.11
CA LEU A 175 5.73 22.61 11.95
C LEU A 175 6.17 24.07 12.21
N GLU A 176 6.10 24.93 11.21
CA GLU A 176 6.36 26.38 11.34
C GLU A 176 5.40 27.02 12.34
N LEU A 177 4.09 26.81 12.17
CA LEU A 177 3.07 27.28 13.11
C LEU A 177 3.31 26.74 14.53
N TYR A 178 3.71 25.48 14.65
CA TYR A 178 4.08 24.91 15.95
C TYR A 178 5.29 25.63 16.56
N ILE A 179 6.33 25.91 15.76
CA ILE A 179 7.52 26.64 16.21
C ILE A 179 7.13 28.05 16.68
N GLU A 180 6.24 28.75 15.99
CA GLU A 180 5.82 30.10 16.38
C GLU A 180 4.97 30.13 17.65
N GLN A 181 3.99 29.23 17.75
CA GLN A 181 3.03 29.24 18.85
C GLN A 181 3.56 28.51 20.11
N ASP A 182 4.40 27.48 19.92
CA ASP A 182 4.85 26.54 20.95
C ASP A 182 3.74 26.19 21.97
N PRO A 183 2.63 25.59 21.52
CA PRO A 183 1.40 25.47 22.32
C PRO A 183 1.59 24.66 23.61
N LYS A 184 2.53 23.71 23.61
CA LYS A 184 2.87 22.88 24.78
C LYS A 184 4.03 23.48 25.61
N GLY A 185 4.62 24.60 25.19
CA GLY A 185 5.80 25.19 25.82
C GLY A 185 7.04 24.31 25.75
N LYS A 186 7.09 23.31 24.86
CA LYS A 186 8.18 22.32 24.79
C LYS A 186 9.46 23.00 24.31
N LEU A 187 9.35 23.89 23.32
CA LEU A 187 10.51 24.56 22.71
C LEU A 187 11.05 25.67 23.61
N ARG A 188 10.18 26.46 24.26
CA ARG A 188 10.56 27.52 25.19
C ARG A 188 11.24 27.01 26.45
N ARG A 189 10.76 25.89 27.01
CA ARG A 189 11.37 25.25 28.21
C ARG A 189 12.68 24.53 27.91
N CYS A 190 13.00 24.33 26.64
CA CYS A 190 14.22 23.70 26.18
C CYS A 190 15.33 24.76 26.08
N HIS A 191 15.99 25.09 27.19
CA HIS A 191 17.11 26.03 27.21
C HIS A 191 18.24 25.60 28.18
N PRO A 192 19.48 26.11 28.02
CA PRO A 192 20.53 25.94 29.01
C PRO A 192 20.14 26.54 30.36
N ARG A 193 20.67 25.97 31.46
CA ARG A 193 20.46 26.53 32.81
C ARG A 193 21.02 27.96 32.87
N GLY A 194 20.21 28.88 33.37
CA GLY A 194 20.59 30.29 33.51
C GLY A 194 20.52 31.12 32.22
N CYS A 195 20.06 30.55 31.10
CA CYS A 195 19.88 31.29 29.85
C CYS A 195 18.56 30.93 29.15
N GLU A 196 17.45 31.46 29.65
CA GLU A 196 16.11 31.24 29.10
C GLU A 196 15.93 31.82 27.69
N LEU A 197 16.73 32.84 27.35
CA LEU A 197 16.73 33.46 26.04
C LEU A 197 17.22 32.49 24.95
N CYS A 198 18.17 31.61 25.24
CA CYS A 198 18.68 30.60 24.29
C CYS A 198 17.84 29.33 24.34
N ASN A 199 16.55 29.48 24.08
CA ASN A 199 15.63 28.36 24.00
C ASN A 199 15.50 27.81 22.57
N CYS A 200 15.03 26.56 22.47
CA CYS A 200 14.90 25.84 21.21
C CYS A 200 13.93 26.51 20.23
N GLN A 201 12.99 27.34 20.72
CA GLN A 201 12.06 28.11 19.88
C GLN A 201 12.79 29.24 19.14
N LEU A 202 13.51 30.10 19.89
CA LEU A 202 14.27 31.21 19.31
C LEU A 202 15.29 30.70 18.31
N LEU A 203 16.01 29.63 18.66
CA LEU A 203 16.99 29.03 17.76
C LEU A 203 16.34 28.51 16.48
N ALA A 204 15.16 27.87 16.55
CA ALA A 204 14.45 27.42 15.36
C ALA A 204 13.98 28.59 14.48
N GLN A 205 13.45 29.67 15.09
CA GLN A 205 13.05 30.87 14.36
C GLN A 205 14.23 31.53 13.64
N ARG A 206 15.39 31.65 14.30
CA ARG A 206 16.57 32.33 13.72
C ARG A 206 17.34 31.47 12.72
N LEU A 207 17.44 30.17 12.95
CA LEU A 207 18.28 29.26 12.15
C LEU A 207 17.52 28.51 11.05
N ILE A 208 16.18 28.47 11.11
CA ILE A 208 15.36 27.76 10.12
C ILE A 208 14.37 28.71 9.43
N LEU A 209 13.56 29.46 10.19
CA LEU A 209 12.44 30.22 9.62
C LEU A 209 12.84 31.58 9.05
N LYS A 210 13.89 32.21 9.60
CA LYS A 210 14.37 33.51 9.12
C LYS A 210 15.00 33.36 7.73
N GLU A 211 14.64 34.26 6.81
CA GLU A 211 15.29 34.40 5.50
C GLU A 211 16.11 35.71 5.42
N PRO A 212 17.44 35.65 5.22
CA PRO A 212 18.29 34.46 5.29
C PRO A 212 18.48 33.97 6.74
N PRO A 213 18.77 32.66 6.95
CA PRO A 213 19.05 32.13 8.28
C PRO A 213 20.25 32.80 8.95
N ASP A 214 20.18 33.02 10.26
CA ASP A 214 21.31 33.56 11.02
C ASP A 214 22.48 32.56 11.02
N GLU A 215 23.71 33.06 10.90
CA GLU A 215 24.89 32.24 11.14
C GLU A 215 25.06 31.97 12.65
N PHE A 216 25.50 30.75 12.98
CA PHE A 216 25.76 30.34 14.37
C PHE A 216 26.69 31.31 15.12
N LYS A 217 27.69 31.87 14.43
CA LYS A 217 28.67 32.79 15.01
C LYS A 217 27.99 34.10 15.45
N THR A 218 27.29 34.75 14.52
CA THR A 218 26.56 36.00 14.77
C THR A 218 25.48 35.81 15.84
N LEU A 219 24.79 34.67 15.81
CA LEU A 219 23.77 34.36 16.82
C LEU A 219 24.37 34.14 18.21
N ALA A 220 25.53 33.48 18.30
CA ALA A 220 26.24 33.28 19.56
C ALA A 220 26.71 34.61 20.16
N GLU A 221 27.22 35.52 19.33
CA GLU A 221 27.60 36.88 19.72
C GLU A 221 26.38 37.67 20.23
N ASN A 222 25.27 37.67 19.46
CA ASN A 222 24.04 38.37 19.82
C ASN A 222 23.43 37.89 21.14
N LEU A 223 23.52 36.58 21.43
CA LEU A 223 23.00 35.98 22.66
C LEU A 223 24.02 36.02 23.81
N SER A 224 25.25 36.46 23.56
CA SER A 224 26.35 36.44 24.53
C SER A 224 26.62 35.04 25.10
N ILE A 225 26.62 34.01 24.23
CA ILE A 225 26.83 32.59 24.60
C ILE A 225 28.02 32.03 23.83
N PRO A 226 28.85 31.14 24.42
CA PRO A 226 29.91 30.49 23.67
C PRO A 226 29.37 29.73 22.46
N TYR A 227 29.98 29.93 21.29
CA TYR A 227 29.62 29.26 20.03
C TYR A 227 29.44 27.74 20.20
N GLN A 228 30.38 27.09 20.89
CA GLN A 228 30.36 25.64 21.13
C GLN A 228 29.14 25.20 21.95
N THR A 229 28.73 26.01 22.93
CA THR A 229 27.55 25.74 23.74
C THR A 229 26.29 25.85 22.89
N LEU A 230 26.17 26.88 22.06
CA LEU A 230 25.03 27.08 21.17
C LEU A 230 24.94 25.98 20.11
N TYR A 231 26.06 25.65 19.46
CA TYR A 231 26.12 24.59 18.44
C TYR A 231 25.79 23.20 19.02
N SER A 232 26.39 22.87 20.17
CA SER A 232 26.12 21.60 20.88
C SER A 232 24.65 21.49 21.27
N ARG A 233 24.07 22.57 21.80
CA ARG A 233 22.65 22.64 22.18
C ARG A 233 21.74 22.43 20.98
N TRP A 234 22.00 23.16 19.89
CA TRP A 234 21.26 23.02 18.65
C TRP A 234 21.26 21.58 18.14
N THR A 235 22.46 20.98 18.06
CA THR A 235 22.64 19.67 17.44
C THR A 235 22.13 18.53 18.30
N ARG A 236 22.32 18.58 19.62
CA ARG A 236 22.01 17.47 20.54
C ARG A 236 20.59 17.51 21.08
N GLU A 237 19.99 18.69 21.19
CA GLU A 237 18.70 18.86 21.87
C GLU A 237 17.66 19.50 20.97
N CYS A 238 17.94 20.68 20.38
CA CYS A 238 16.95 21.40 19.58
C CYS A 238 16.50 20.59 18.37
N LYS A 239 17.44 20.07 17.57
CA LYS A 239 17.15 19.21 16.42
C LYS A 239 16.39 17.95 16.83
N VAL A 240 16.78 17.32 17.94
CA VAL A 240 16.14 16.11 18.46
C VAL A 240 14.68 16.39 18.82
N LEU A 241 14.41 17.53 19.46
CA LEU A 241 13.07 17.94 19.88
C LEU A 241 12.20 18.37 18.70
N LEU A 242 12.74 19.17 17.77
CA LEU A 242 12.05 19.54 16.53
C LEU A 242 11.67 18.30 15.72
N PHE A 243 12.56 17.31 15.66
CA PHE A 243 12.26 16.04 15.01
C PHE A 243 11.15 15.26 15.70
N GLN A 244 11.12 15.23 17.04
CA GLN A 244 10.02 14.59 17.78
C GLN A 244 8.68 15.27 17.51
N ILE A 245 8.66 16.60 17.45
CA ILE A 245 7.48 17.38 17.07
C ILE A 245 7.07 17.05 15.63
N GLY A 246 8.03 16.98 14.71
CA GLY A 246 7.80 16.55 13.34
C GLY A 246 7.16 15.17 13.25
N LEU A 247 7.65 14.18 14.03
CA LEU A 247 7.05 12.85 14.11
C LEU A 247 5.59 12.90 14.60
N GLU A 248 5.31 13.70 15.64
CA GLU A 248 3.94 13.90 16.17
C GLU A 248 3.01 14.50 15.10
N ILE A 249 3.50 15.44 14.28
CA ILE A 249 2.75 16.08 13.18
C ILE A 249 2.61 15.16 11.95
N GLY A 250 3.43 14.11 11.86
CA GLY A 250 3.36 13.10 10.78
C GLY A 250 4.51 13.15 9.77
N TYR A 251 5.58 13.92 10.06
CA TYR A 251 6.82 13.86 9.30
C TYR A 251 7.64 12.63 9.70
N ILE A 252 7.80 11.65 8.79
CA ILE A 252 8.76 10.55 8.96
C ILE A 252 9.70 10.45 7.75
N PRO A 253 11.02 10.63 7.93
CA PRO A 253 12.00 10.40 6.88
C PRO A 253 11.94 8.97 6.33
N LYS A 254 12.13 8.80 5.02
CA LYS A 254 12.08 7.49 4.35
C LYS A 254 13.00 6.44 5.01
N ARG A 255 14.23 6.83 5.39
CA ARG A 255 15.18 5.94 6.08
C ARG A 255 14.68 5.48 7.44
N LEU A 256 14.15 6.41 8.26
CA LEU A 256 13.58 6.05 9.56
C LEU A 256 12.33 5.19 9.39
N LYS A 257 11.47 5.49 8.40
CA LYS A 257 10.29 4.68 8.10
C LYS A 257 10.66 3.23 7.79
N HIS A 258 11.70 3.02 7.00
CA HIS A 258 12.22 1.67 6.71
C HIS A 258 12.80 1.01 7.97
N TYR A 259 13.62 1.72 8.74
CA TYR A 259 14.17 1.21 9.99
C TYR A 259 13.09 0.79 10.99
N ILE A 260 12.03 1.57 11.16
CA ILE A 260 10.90 1.22 12.05
C ILE A 260 10.21 -0.07 11.59
N LYS A 261 10.11 -0.33 10.27
CA LYS A 261 9.46 -1.54 9.75
C LYS A 261 10.31 -2.78 9.96
N GLU A 262 11.58 -2.71 9.59
CA GLU A 262 12.46 -3.88 9.60
C GLU A 262 13.04 -4.15 11.00
N ASP A 263 13.32 -3.10 11.76
CA ASP A 263 14.03 -3.13 13.06
C ASP A 263 15.24 -4.09 13.01
N PRO A 264 16.23 -3.81 12.13
CA PRO A 264 17.25 -4.78 11.72
C PRO A 264 18.16 -5.24 12.86
N ASP A 265 18.35 -4.40 13.88
CA ASP A 265 19.14 -4.67 15.09
C ASP A 265 18.26 -5.08 16.29
N SER A 266 16.95 -5.25 16.07
CA SER A 266 15.95 -5.53 17.10
C SER A 266 15.90 -4.49 18.23
N LEU A 267 16.46 -3.29 18.03
CA LEU A 267 16.56 -2.28 19.07
C LEU A 267 15.17 -1.79 19.51
N LEU A 268 14.24 -1.59 18.57
CA LEU A 268 12.90 -1.11 18.86
C LEU A 268 12.02 -2.18 19.50
N LYS A 269 12.14 -3.44 19.05
CA LYS A 269 11.46 -4.60 19.65
C LYS A 269 11.95 -4.89 21.07
N ASN A 270 13.25 -4.76 21.31
CA ASN A 270 13.85 -4.99 22.63
C ASN A 270 13.62 -3.81 23.59
N THR A 271 13.23 -2.65 23.08
CA THR A 271 12.84 -1.51 23.92
C THR A 271 11.36 -1.58 24.24
N PHE A 272 11.01 -2.20 25.37
CA PHE A 272 9.64 -2.28 25.86
C PHE A 272 9.52 -1.90 27.35
N LYS A 273 8.30 -1.57 27.78
CA LYS A 273 7.94 -1.41 29.18
C LYS A 273 6.63 -2.17 29.41
N TYR A 274 6.51 -2.85 30.55
CA TYR A 274 5.36 -3.68 30.97
C TYR A 274 5.21 -5.03 30.24
N ALA A 275 5.22 -5.05 28.91
CA ALA A 275 5.11 -6.29 28.14
C ALA A 275 5.93 -6.23 26.84
N PRO A 276 6.49 -7.35 26.35
CA PRO A 276 7.18 -7.39 25.05
C PRO A 276 6.30 -6.94 23.88
N ALA A 277 4.98 -7.14 24.00
CA ALA A 277 4.00 -6.64 23.03
C ALA A 277 3.87 -5.09 23.01
N CYS A 278 4.26 -4.41 24.10
CA CYS A 278 4.28 -2.96 24.23
C CYS A 278 5.70 -2.42 24.00
N ASN A 279 6.30 -2.80 22.87
CA ASN A 279 7.61 -2.33 22.45
C ASN A 279 7.55 -1.03 21.63
N ALA A 280 8.70 -0.37 21.46
CA ALA A 280 8.80 0.91 20.77
C ALA A 280 8.42 0.81 19.29
N GLN A 281 8.67 -0.33 18.64
CA GLN A 281 8.30 -0.57 17.25
C GLN A 281 6.78 -0.59 17.09
N PHE A 282 6.11 -1.40 17.91
CA PHE A 282 4.65 -1.52 17.92
C PHE A 282 4.00 -0.16 18.15
N LEU A 283 4.44 0.58 19.17
CA LEU A 283 3.90 1.91 19.45
C LEU A 283 4.12 2.88 18.29
N ALA A 284 5.29 2.86 17.64
CA ALA A 284 5.55 3.70 16.48
C ALA A 284 4.62 3.38 15.30
N MET A 285 4.35 2.10 15.04
CA MET A 285 3.45 1.67 13.97
C MET A 285 1.97 1.92 14.26
N GLN A 286 1.58 2.13 15.52
CA GLN A 286 0.20 2.41 15.92
C GLN A 286 -0.07 3.91 16.08
N LEU A 287 0.91 4.68 16.58
CA LEU A 287 0.74 6.08 16.97
C LEU A 287 1.13 7.07 15.88
N LEU A 288 1.95 6.68 14.90
CA LEU A 288 2.42 7.61 13.88
C LEU A 288 1.51 7.60 12.64
N PRO A 289 1.08 8.77 12.12
CA PRO A 289 0.15 8.89 10.98
C PRO A 289 0.61 8.24 9.67
N GLU A 290 1.89 7.94 9.52
CA GLU A 290 2.44 7.29 8.31
C GLU A 290 2.17 5.79 8.21
N PHE A 291 1.81 5.14 9.31
CA PHE A 291 1.59 3.69 9.37
C PHE A 291 0.11 3.32 9.51
N GLN A 292 -0.75 4.29 9.84
CA GLN A 292 -2.18 4.10 10.00
C GLN A 292 -2.93 5.25 9.33
N ASN A 293 -4.01 4.95 8.60
CA ASN A 293 -4.90 5.98 8.05
C ASN A 293 -5.51 6.86 9.16
N SER A 294 -5.65 6.30 10.36
CA SER A 294 -6.02 7.01 11.59
C SER A 294 -5.15 6.50 12.74
N PRO A 295 -4.23 7.30 13.31
CA PRO A 295 -3.43 6.91 14.46
C PRO A 295 -4.30 6.41 15.61
N ALA A 296 -3.92 5.28 16.20
CA ALA A 296 -4.61 4.76 17.36
C ALA A 296 -4.45 5.71 18.55
N SER A 297 -5.52 5.95 19.29
CA SER A 297 -5.42 6.66 20.57
C SER A 297 -4.76 5.78 21.64
N PHE A 298 -4.09 6.39 22.62
CA PHE A 298 -3.55 5.66 23.76
C PHE A 298 -4.64 4.84 24.50
N LYS A 299 -5.89 5.31 24.50
CA LYS A 299 -7.03 4.57 25.07
C LYS A 299 -7.30 3.27 24.31
N GLN A 300 -7.35 3.31 22.97
CA GLN A 300 -7.55 2.12 22.14
C GLN A 300 -6.41 1.11 22.31
N ILE A 301 -5.17 1.57 22.32
CA ILE A 301 -3.99 0.71 22.54
C ILE A 301 -4.07 0.04 23.92
N THR A 302 -4.46 0.81 24.95
CA THR A 302 -4.58 0.30 26.33
C THR A 302 -5.66 -0.78 26.43
N LEU A 303 -6.83 -0.56 25.82
CA LEU A 303 -7.92 -1.55 25.79
C LEU A 303 -7.44 -2.87 25.18
N GLY A 304 -6.76 -2.81 24.03
CA GLY A 304 -6.23 -4.01 23.38
C GLY A 304 -5.14 -4.73 24.18
N PHE A 305 -4.45 -4.05 25.10
CA PHE A 305 -3.52 -4.69 26.04
C PHE A 305 -4.25 -5.32 27.24
N ASN A 306 -5.23 -4.62 27.80
CA ASN A 306 -6.02 -5.14 28.92
C ASN A 306 -6.81 -6.39 28.53
N ASP A 307 -7.36 -6.44 27.31
CA ASP A 307 -8.03 -7.63 26.76
C ASP A 307 -7.10 -8.85 26.67
N LYS A 308 -5.79 -8.61 26.56
CA LYS A 308 -4.74 -9.64 26.55
C LYS A 308 -4.16 -9.94 27.94
N GLY A 309 -4.78 -9.41 29.00
CA GLY A 309 -4.34 -9.59 30.38
C GLY A 309 -3.15 -8.71 30.80
N ILE A 310 -2.74 -7.73 29.98
CA ILE A 310 -1.66 -6.80 30.31
C ILE A 310 -2.27 -5.56 30.96
N ASN A 311 -2.20 -5.46 32.28
CA ASN A 311 -2.79 -4.35 33.03
C ASN A 311 -1.90 -3.09 32.94
N VAL A 312 -2.26 -2.19 32.03
CA VAL A 312 -1.61 -0.88 31.86
C VAL A 312 -2.66 0.22 31.73
N THR A 313 -2.29 1.45 32.07
CA THR A 313 -3.14 2.64 31.90
C THR A 313 -2.71 3.45 30.69
N SER A 314 -3.62 4.22 30.09
CA SER A 314 -3.29 5.07 28.94
C SER A 314 -2.21 6.11 29.27
N LYS A 315 -2.20 6.63 30.51
CA LYS A 315 -1.15 7.54 30.97
C LYS A 315 0.22 6.87 31.02
N GLN A 316 0.30 5.60 31.46
CA GLN A 316 1.55 4.85 31.49
C GLN A 316 2.10 4.57 30.09
N VAL A 317 1.24 4.25 29.12
CA VAL A 317 1.63 4.04 27.73
C VAL A 317 2.07 5.36 27.09
N GLN A 318 1.33 6.44 27.33
CA GLN A 318 1.69 7.78 26.87
C GLN A 318 3.03 8.24 27.45
N ASP A 319 3.22 8.12 28.77
CA ASP A 319 4.48 8.47 29.44
C ASP A 319 5.66 7.68 28.87
N TYR A 320 5.45 6.39 28.58
CA TYR A 320 6.47 5.55 27.99
C TYR A 320 6.80 5.99 26.56
N TRP A 321 5.79 6.27 25.74
CA TRP A 321 5.95 6.79 24.39
C TRP A 321 6.75 8.10 24.37
N GLU A 322 6.32 9.08 25.17
CA GLU A 322 6.91 10.43 25.21
C GLU A 322 8.33 10.43 25.80
N LYS A 323 8.58 9.65 26.86
CA LYS A 323 9.87 9.70 27.59
C LYS A 323 10.91 8.72 27.09
N LYS A 324 10.53 7.67 26.36
CA LYS A 324 11.45 6.61 25.90
C LYS A 324 11.40 6.39 24.40
N CYS A 325 10.22 6.13 23.83
CA CYS A 325 10.11 5.76 22.42
C CYS A 325 10.43 6.92 21.47
N LEU A 326 9.79 8.09 21.64
CA LEU A 326 10.04 9.26 20.79
C LEU A 326 11.51 9.72 20.83
N PRO A 327 12.16 9.85 22.01
CA PRO A 327 13.59 10.14 22.07
C PRO A 327 14.47 9.09 21.39
N LEU A 328 14.11 7.80 21.49
CA LEU A 328 14.85 6.73 20.82
C LEU A 328 14.77 6.86 19.29
N LEU A 329 13.57 7.06 18.73
CA LEU A 329 13.37 7.26 17.30
C LEU A 329 14.15 8.47 16.76
N SER A 330 14.18 9.56 17.53
CA SER A 330 14.95 10.75 17.18
C SER A 330 16.45 10.49 17.16
N LYS A 331 16.98 9.76 18.15
CA LYS A 331 18.40 9.34 18.19
C LYS A 331 18.77 8.43 17.03
N ILE A 332 17.91 7.46 16.69
CA ILE A 332 18.10 6.57 15.54
C ILE A 332 18.16 7.41 14.27
N ASN A 333 17.24 8.34 14.08
CA ASN A 333 17.25 9.21 12.89
C ASN A 333 18.55 10.03 12.78
N VAL A 334 19.04 10.60 13.87
CA VAL A 334 20.33 11.32 13.88
C VAL A 334 21.48 10.40 13.48
N ASN A 335 21.46 9.12 13.87
CA ASN A 335 22.48 8.15 13.46
C ASN A 335 22.35 7.73 11.99
N LEU A 336 21.13 7.64 11.44
CA LEU A 336 20.87 7.32 10.02
C LEU A 336 21.24 8.45 9.05
N GLN A 337 21.48 9.66 9.57
CA GLN A 337 21.91 10.85 8.81
C GLN A 337 23.43 11.03 8.77
N LYS A 338 24.18 10.27 9.57
CA LYS A 338 25.64 10.14 9.45
C LYS A 338 25.96 9.07 8.41
#